data_AF-A0A8T4F4Q0-F1
#
_entry.id   AF-A0A8T4F4Q0-F1
#
_cell.length_a   1.000
_cell.length_b   1.000
_cell.length_c   1.000
_cell.angle_alpha   90.00
_cell.angle_beta   90.00
_cell.angle_gamma   90.00
#
_symmetry.space_group_name_H-M   'P 1'
#
loop_
_entity.id
_entity.type
_entity.pdbx_description
1 polymer ?
#
loop_
_entity_poly.entity_id
_entity_poly.type
_entity_poly.pdbx_seq_one_letter_code
_entity_poly.pdbx_strand_id
1 'polypeptide(L)'
;MTTDSTEIAVLRMWTELGLHADSADDDFFEAGGQSLTLVRFLARVQEAYGVELPVDRLFDADLTVAAAARLITEAQLAMTDDDELAAVLATVEGLSDDELAALLAEAD
;
A
#
# COMPACT_ATOMS: atom_id res chain seq x y z
N MET A 1 4.66 -19.00 7.66
CA MET A 1 4.56 -17.55 7.43
C MET A 1 4.15 -17.39 5.98
N THR A 2 2.92 -16.95 5.72
CA THR A 2 2.48 -16.56 4.38
C THR A 2 3.11 -15.20 4.10
N THR A 3 4.21 -15.17 3.36
CA THR A 3 4.81 -13.92 2.87
C THR A 3 3.79 -13.23 1.98
N ASP A 4 3.46 -11.97 2.31
CA ASP A 4 2.51 -11.18 1.55
C ASP A 4 3.02 -10.96 0.12
N SER A 5 2.12 -10.86 -0.86
CA SER A 5 2.48 -10.61 -2.25
C SER A 5 3.24 -9.28 -2.42
N THR A 6 2.91 -8.27 -1.61
CA THR A 6 3.60 -6.98 -1.58
C THR A 6 4.99 -7.11 -0.98
N GLU A 7 5.16 -7.87 0.11
CA GLU A 7 6.48 -8.20 0.68
C GLU A 7 7.39 -8.90 -0.34
N ILE A 8 6.85 -9.87 -1.09
CA ILE A 8 7.59 -10.56 -2.16
C ILE A 8 8.06 -9.57 -3.23
N ALA A 9 7.21 -8.62 -3.60
CA ALA A 9 7.59 -7.60 -4.57
C ALA A 9 8.65 -6.64 -4.03
N VAL A 10 8.56 -6.23 -2.76
CA VAL A 10 9.58 -5.41 -2.10
C VAL A 10 10.93 -6.15 -2.06
N LEU A 11 10.95 -7.43 -1.66
CA LEU A 11 12.16 -8.27 -1.68
C LEU A 11 12.82 -8.31 -3.06
N ARG A 12 12.01 -8.47 -4.11
CA ARG A 12 12.50 -8.45 -5.50
C ARG A 12 13.09 -7.11 -5.88
N MET A 13 12.40 -6.00 -5.58
CA MET A 13 12.91 -4.66 -5.87
C MET A 13 14.24 -4.41 -5.15
N TRP A 14 14.35 -4.81 -3.89
CA TRP A 14 15.58 -4.68 -3.10
C TRP A 14 16.72 -5.52 -3.69
N THR A 15 16.43 -6.77 -4.08
CA THR A 15 17.39 -7.65 -4.75
C THR A 15 17.90 -7.04 -6.07
N GLU A 16 17.01 -6.49 -6.90
CA GLU A 16 17.38 -5.80 -8.15
C GLU A 16 18.25 -4.56 -7.92
N LEU A 17 18.09 -3.93 -6.75
CA LEU A 17 18.87 -2.78 -6.32
C LEU A 17 20.21 -3.17 -5.66
N GLY A 18 20.50 -4.47 -5.54
CA GLY A 18 21.73 -5.01 -4.96
C GLY A 18 21.71 -5.09 -3.43
N LEU A 19 20.54 -5.05 -2.81
CA LEU A 19 20.35 -5.25 -1.38
C LEU A 19 20.21 -6.74 -1.07
N HIS A 20 20.67 -7.15 0.11
CA HIS A 20 20.62 -8.54 0.56
C HIS A 20 19.51 -8.67 1.61
N ALA A 21 18.32 -9.08 1.17
CA ALA A 21 17.17 -9.32 2.03
C ALA A 21 16.43 -10.58 1.57
N ASP A 22 16.09 -11.45 2.52
CA ASP A 22 15.42 -12.73 2.33
C ASP A 22 14.19 -12.90 3.25
N SER A 23 14.00 -12.00 4.23
CA SER A 23 12.93 -12.00 5.23
C SER A 23 12.10 -10.73 5.19
N ALA A 24 10.85 -10.82 5.66
CA ALA A 24 9.97 -9.67 5.84
C ALA A 24 10.48 -8.69 6.91
N ASP A 25 11.30 -9.17 7.84
CA ASP A 25 11.85 -8.37 8.94
C ASP A 25 13.21 -7.74 8.62
N ASP A 26 13.77 -7.99 7.43
CA ASP A 26 15.09 -7.43 7.07
C ASP A 26 15.00 -5.92 6.88
N ASP A 27 15.85 -5.19 7.59
CA ASP A 27 15.94 -3.73 7.52
C ASP A 27 16.70 -3.27 6.28
N PHE A 28 16.22 -2.18 5.66
CA PHE A 28 16.79 -1.62 4.43
C PHE A 28 18.27 -1.24 4.57
N PHE A 29 18.67 -0.65 5.69
CA PHE A 29 20.04 -0.20 5.91
C PHE A 29 20.96 -1.36 6.27
N GLU A 30 20.47 -2.33 7.03
CA GLU A 30 21.19 -3.58 7.31
C GLU A 30 21.41 -4.41 6.03
N ALA A 31 20.45 -4.39 5.10
CA ALA A 31 20.55 -5.03 3.79
C ALA A 31 21.52 -4.34 2.81
N GLY A 32 22.17 -3.24 3.20
CA GLY A 32 23.12 -2.47 2.40
C GLY A 32 22.55 -1.19 1.75
N GLY A 33 21.37 -0.76 2.19
CA GLY A 33 20.67 0.41 1.70
C GLY A 33 21.38 1.73 1.98
N GLN A 34 21.25 2.67 1.04
CA GLN A 34 21.76 4.04 1.17
C GLN A 34 20.84 5.01 0.43
N SER A 35 21.05 6.32 0.58
CA SER A 35 20.15 7.35 0.04
C SER A 35 19.87 7.20 -1.45
N LEU A 36 20.88 6.91 -2.29
CA LEU A 36 20.66 6.71 -3.72
C LEU A 36 19.80 5.47 -4.02
N THR A 37 20.02 4.39 -3.28
CA THR A 37 19.25 3.15 -3.43
C THR A 37 17.81 3.34 -2.93
N LEU A 38 17.62 4.13 -1.87
CA LEU A 38 16.30 4.47 -1.35
C LEU A 38 15.51 5.28 -2.38
N VAL A 39 16.12 6.31 -2.98
CA VAL A 39 15.49 7.09 -4.05
C VAL A 39 15.09 6.20 -5.24
N ARG A 40 15.95 5.24 -5.62
CA ARG A 40 15.63 4.28 -6.69
C ARG A 40 14.52 3.31 -6.32
N PHE A 41 14.45 2.89 -5.05
CA PHE A 41 13.36 2.08 -4.52
C PHE A 41 12.04 2.85 -4.59
N LEU A 42 12.00 4.10 -4.15
CA LEU A 42 10.80 4.94 -4.21
C LEU A 42 10.31 5.15 -5.65
N ALA A 43 11.22 5.39 -6.59
CA ALA A 43 10.85 5.49 -8.01
C ALA A 43 10.25 4.19 -8.57
N ARG A 44 10.78 3.02 -8.17
CA ARG A 44 10.22 1.71 -8.54
C ARG A 44 8.85 1.46 -7.93
N VAL A 45 8.63 1.89 -6.69
CA VAL A 45 7.32 1.81 -6.04
C VAL A 45 6.30 2.66 -6.79
N GLN A 46 6.64 3.90 -7.14
CA GLN A 46 5.78 4.76 -7.94
C GLN A 46 5.43 4.11 -9.30
N GLU A 47 6.41 3.52 -9.98
CA GLU A 47 6.20 2.86 -11.27
C GLU A 47 5.32 1.60 -11.17
N ALA A 48 5.53 0.78 -10.13
CA ALA A 48 4.84 -0.50 -9.97
C ALA A 48 3.43 -0.37 -9.37
N TYR A 49 3.23 0.59 -8.46
CA TYR A 49 2.02 0.70 -7.65
C TYR A 49 1.27 2.03 -7.85
N GLY A 50 1.87 3.02 -8.52
CA GLY A 50 1.27 4.34 -8.72
C GLY A 50 1.26 5.25 -7.49
N VAL A 51 1.92 4.84 -6.39
CA VAL A 51 1.90 5.54 -5.09
C VAL A 51 3.24 6.16 -4.73
N GLU A 52 3.21 7.39 -4.21
CA GLU A 52 4.38 8.06 -3.64
C GLU A 52 4.43 7.78 -2.15
N LEU A 53 5.52 7.17 -1.67
CA LEU A 53 5.68 6.95 -0.23
C LEU A 53 6.21 8.20 0.47
N PRO A 54 5.54 8.70 1.52
CA PRO A 54 5.99 9.86 2.28
C PRO A 54 7.32 9.57 2.99
N VAL A 55 8.32 10.43 2.73
CA VAL A 55 9.69 10.26 3.20
C VAL A 55 9.79 10.30 4.73
N ASP A 56 8.97 11.11 5.39
CA ASP A 56 8.83 11.18 6.84
C ASP A 56 8.46 9.81 7.45
N ARG A 57 7.56 9.06 6.81
CA ARG A 57 7.16 7.72 7.28
C ARG A 57 8.26 6.68 7.14
N LEU A 58 9.20 6.87 6.21
CA LEU A 58 10.34 5.97 6.02
C LEU A 58 11.42 6.16 7.10
N PHE A 59 11.44 7.31 7.78
CA PHE A 59 12.42 7.63 8.82
C PHE A 59 11.89 7.43 10.24
N ASP A 60 10.57 7.37 10.42
CA ASP A 60 9.93 7.18 11.74
C ASP A 60 9.93 5.72 12.23
N ALA A 61 10.27 4.75 11.38
CA ALA A 61 10.32 3.32 11.71
C ALA A 61 11.55 2.64 11.08
N ASP A 62 11.95 1.49 11.63
CA ASP A 62 12.87 0.58 10.93
C ASP A 62 12.24 0.24 9.56
N LEU A 63 12.98 0.50 8.48
CA LEU A 63 12.46 0.32 7.13
C LEU A 63 12.62 -1.14 6.75
N THR A 64 11.84 -2.01 7.36
CA THR A 64 11.82 -3.43 7.02
C THR A 64 11.03 -3.69 5.74
N VAL A 65 11.23 -4.86 5.14
CA VAL A 65 10.43 -5.31 3.99
C VAL A 65 8.93 -5.27 4.29
N ALA A 66 8.51 -5.74 5.46
CA ALA A 66 7.12 -5.70 5.92
C ALA A 66 6.62 -4.27 6.12
N ALA A 67 7.44 -3.39 6.70
CA ALA A 67 7.09 -1.98 6.88
C ALA A 67 6.90 -1.27 5.53
N ALA A 68 7.82 -1.51 4.57
CA ALA A 68 7.72 -0.96 3.23
C ALA A 68 6.47 -1.49 2.49
N ALA A 69 6.18 -2.79 2.58
CA ALA A 69 4.98 -3.39 2.00
C ALA A 69 3.70 -2.76 2.59
N ARG A 70 3.65 -2.61 3.91
CA ARG A 70 2.53 -1.95 4.60
C ARG A 70 2.32 -0.50 4.14
N LEU A 71 3.40 0.28 4.01
CA LEU A 71 3.32 1.66 3.53
C LEU A 71 2.78 1.75 2.10
N ILE A 72 3.16 0.81 1.22
CA ILE A 72 2.62 0.71 -0.14
C ILE A 72 1.12 0.43 -0.09
N THR A 73 0.69 -0.56 0.69
CA THR A 73 -0.73 -0.90 0.84
C THR A 73 -1.54 0.26 1.42
N GLU A 74 -1.05 0.91 2.47
CA GLU A 74 -1.69 2.10 3.07
C GLU A 74 -1.83 3.24 2.06
N ALA A 75 -0.80 3.49 1.24
CA ALA A 75 -0.84 4.52 0.22
C ALA A 75 -1.81 4.18 -0.93
N GLN A 76 -1.92 2.91 -1.32
CA GLN A 76 -2.90 2.48 -2.32
C GLN A 76 -4.33 2.64 -1.83
N LEU A 77 -4.61 2.32 -0.57
CA LEU A 77 -5.92 2.51 0.04
C LEU A 77 -6.28 4.00 0.10
N ALA A 78 -5.34 4.86 0.49
CA ALA A 78 -5.57 6.31 0.53
C ALA A 78 -5.90 6.92 -0.85
N MET A 79 -5.42 6.32 -1.96
CA MET A 79 -5.80 6.74 -3.31
C MET A 79 -7.24 6.33 -3.69
N THR A 80 -7.76 5.27 -3.08
CA THR A 80 -9.14 4.80 -3.26
C THR A 80 -10.14 5.65 -2.44
N ASP A 81 -9.69 6.24 -1.33
CA ASP A 81 -10.58 6.85 -0.33
C ASP A 81 -11.21 8.19 -0.73
N ASP A 82 -10.68 8.97 -1.68
CA ASP A 82 -11.28 10.28 -2.02
C ASP A 82 -12.26 10.21 -3.21
N ASP A 83 -11.90 9.55 -4.31
CA ASP A 83 -12.73 9.54 -5.52
C ASP A 83 -13.70 8.33 -5.57
N GLU A 84 -13.25 7.15 -5.14
CA GLU A 84 -14.06 5.92 -5.19
C GLU A 84 -15.05 5.87 -4.03
N LEU A 85 -14.63 6.27 -2.82
CA LEU A 85 -15.53 6.39 -1.67
C LEU A 85 -16.61 7.46 -1.93
N ALA A 86 -16.28 8.59 -2.56
CA ALA A 86 -17.27 9.58 -2.97
C ALA A 86 -18.28 9.01 -3.98
N ALA A 87 -17.83 8.19 -4.93
CA ALA A 87 -18.72 7.53 -5.89
C ALA A 87 -19.61 6.45 -5.22
N VAL A 88 -19.07 5.69 -4.28
CA VAL A 88 -19.81 4.71 -3.48
C VAL A 88 -20.83 5.42 -2.58
N LEU A 89 -20.44 6.51 -1.91
CA LEU A 89 -21.33 7.33 -1.09
C LEU A 89 -22.44 7.96 -1.93
N ALA A 90 -22.13 8.52 -3.10
CA ALA A 90 -23.13 9.06 -4.02
C ALA A 90 -24.13 7.99 -4.51
N THR A 91 -23.69 6.73 -4.61
CA THR A 91 -24.57 5.60 -4.94
C THR A 91 -25.50 5.25 -3.78
N VAL A 92 -25.00 5.27 -2.54
CA VAL A 92 -25.78 4.99 -1.33
C VAL A 92 -26.75 6.13 -1.00
N GLU A 93 -26.32 7.39 -1.14
CA GLU A 93 -27.15 8.59 -0.96
C GLU A 93 -28.16 8.80 -2.09
N GLY A 94 -27.88 8.24 -3.28
CA GLY A 94 -28.79 8.22 -4.42
C GLY A 94 -29.93 7.21 -4.30
N LEU A 95 -29.87 6.28 -3.34
CA LEU A 95 -31.00 5.42 -2.97
C LEU A 95 -31.99 6.25 -2.15
N SER A 96 -33.21 6.42 -2.66
CA SER A 96 -34.25 7.08 -1.88
C SER A 96 -34.66 6.23 -0.67
N ASP A 97 -35.07 6.86 0.44
CA ASP A 97 -35.58 6.16 1.64
C ASP A 97 -36.70 5.15 1.30
N ASP A 98 -37.48 5.44 0.25
CA ASP A 98 -38.55 4.57 -0.26
C ASP A 98 -38.03 3.30 -0.94
N GLU A 99 -36.92 3.37 -1.68
CA GLU A 99 -36.27 2.20 -2.31
C GLU A 99 -35.53 1.33 -1.29
N LEU A 100 -34.91 1.96 -0.27
CA LEU A 100 -34.26 1.27 0.83
C LEU A 100 -35.27 0.50 1.70
N ALA A 101 -36.43 1.11 1.97
CA ALA A 101 -37.54 0.47 2.67
C ALA A 101 -38.14 -0.70 1.86
N ALA A 102 -38.21 -0.57 0.52
CA ALA A 102 -38.70 -1.63 -0.35
C ALA A 102 -37.77 -2.86 -0.37
N LEU A 103 -36.44 -2.65 -0.43
CA LEU A 103 -35.44 -3.73 -0.40
C LEU A 103 -35.39 -4.47 0.94
N LEU A 104 -35.64 -3.79 2.06
CA LEU A 104 -35.73 -4.41 3.38
C LEU A 104 -37.04 -5.17 3.60
N ALA A 105 -38.13 -4.76 2.92
CA ALA A 105 -39.42 -5.44 2.99
C ALA A 105 -39.48 -6.72 2.12
N GLU A 106 -38.60 -6.86 1.13
CA GLU A 106 -38.47 -8.05 0.28
C GLU A 106 -37.58 -9.15 0.89
N ALA A 107 -36.93 -8.88 2.03
CA ALA A 107 -36.03 -9.80 2.73
C ALA A 107 -36.70 -10.60 3.87
N ASP A 108 -38.03 -10.51 4.02
CA ASP A 108 -38.86 -11.35 4.92
C ASP A 108 -39.48 -12.56 4.19
#